data_AF-A0A2T0L4V0-F1
#
_entry.id   AF-A0A2T0L4V0-F1
#
_cell.length_a   1.000
_cell.length_b   1.000
_cell.length_c   1.000
_cell.angle_alpha   90.00
_cell.angle_beta   90.00
_cell.angle_gamma   90.00
#
_symmetry.space_group_name_H-M   'P 1'
#
loop_
_entity.id
_entity.type
_entity.pdbx_description
1 polymer ?
#
loop_
_entity_poly.entity_id
_entity_poly.type
_entity_poly.pdbx_seq_one_letter_code
_entity_poly.pdbx_strand_id
1 'polypeptide(L)'
;MRRIDAEYDIPQFLASSLVRTIAASDFRLPESKREKFQKLPDDVIARIEDIVRQAYIEAGEDVGGDILRAHLWRQALDGRRAMIASGELLPPTEFRRRIGVTEKRLEKLLNDGSLFSVEVDGVQYVPAVLAGAAHNLRRLQTICRVIASAPPLSRLDFLTSRNGTLADQRPLDMLKDNADFKTLRQAAAAWAAEWSRTVVKLYEGMHETAPSDVSPLYTASAEIDPRRPLWERASEALHVHGYQWPLGPYPDVRSFTLFIERHTFGGAAPMSEACVQILVDGEDIRIRVVAPPGATLSSKIMPAGNPEGPIDIAKRVIAHLTNAKRT
;
A
#
# COMPACT_ATOMS: atom_id res chain seq x y z
N MET A 1 -7.47 -34.75 14.83
CA MET A 1 -8.05 -36.10 14.86
C MET A 1 -9.29 -36.19 13.97
N ARG A 2 -10.44 -35.60 14.32
CA ARG A 2 -11.69 -35.70 13.50
C ARG A 2 -11.51 -35.44 11.99
N ARG A 3 -10.70 -34.44 11.60
CA ARG A 3 -10.41 -34.16 10.17
C ARG A 3 -9.58 -35.26 9.49
N ILE A 4 -8.62 -35.86 10.20
CA ILE A 4 -7.80 -36.96 9.68
C ILE A 4 -8.67 -38.21 9.52
N ASP A 5 -9.51 -38.52 10.52
CA ASP A 5 -10.41 -39.68 10.50
C ASP A 5 -11.50 -39.55 9.40
N ALA A 6 -11.85 -38.31 9.01
CA ALA A 6 -12.80 -38.05 7.93
C ALA A 6 -12.18 -38.19 6.52
N GLU A 7 -10.87 -37.96 6.39
CA GLU A 7 -10.16 -38.02 5.10
C GLU A 7 -9.47 -39.37 4.87
N TYR A 8 -9.08 -40.07 5.94
CA TYR A 8 -8.23 -41.26 5.84
C TYR A 8 -8.61 -42.35 6.85
N ASP A 9 -8.61 -43.60 6.38
CA ASP A 9 -8.75 -44.79 7.22
C ASP A 9 -7.37 -45.22 7.77
N ILE A 10 -6.88 -44.50 8.77
CA ILE A 10 -5.57 -44.73 9.42
C ILE A 10 -5.80 -45.19 10.86
N PRO A 11 -5.08 -46.22 11.36
CA PRO A 11 -5.19 -46.61 12.75
C PRO A 11 -4.93 -45.44 13.71
N GLN A 12 -5.85 -45.21 14.65
CA GLN A 12 -5.85 -44.03 15.51
C GLN A 12 -4.55 -43.84 16.30
N PHE A 13 -3.90 -44.94 16.72
CA PHE A 13 -2.62 -44.90 17.43
C PHE A 13 -1.49 -44.36 16.53
N LEU A 14 -1.52 -44.70 15.23
CA LEU A 14 -0.54 -44.26 14.25
C LEU A 14 -0.75 -42.78 13.92
N ALA A 15 -2.00 -42.38 13.65
CA ALA A 15 -2.37 -40.99 13.41
C ALA A 15 -2.01 -40.09 14.61
N SER A 16 -2.33 -40.52 15.84
CA SER A 16 -1.98 -39.77 17.07
C SER A 16 -0.48 -39.68 17.32
N SER A 17 0.29 -40.71 16.96
CA SER A 17 1.76 -40.66 17.04
C SER A 17 2.33 -39.71 15.99
N LEU A 18 1.76 -39.69 14.78
CA LEU A 18 2.21 -38.82 13.69
C LEU A 18 1.95 -37.36 14.02
N VAL A 19 0.72 -37.01 14.45
CA VAL A 19 0.33 -35.66 14.85
C VAL A 19 1.26 -35.10 15.92
N ARG A 20 1.55 -35.87 16.98
CA ARG A 20 2.47 -35.43 18.05
C ARG A 20 3.89 -35.20 17.54
N THR A 21 4.36 -36.04 16.63
CA THR A 21 5.71 -35.91 16.06
C THR A 21 5.81 -34.65 15.19
N ILE A 22 4.81 -34.39 14.35
CA ILE A 22 4.71 -33.20 13.51
C ILE A 22 4.64 -31.92 14.37
N ALA A 23 3.78 -31.90 15.39
CA ALA A 23 3.65 -30.74 16.28
C ALA A 23 4.93 -30.44 17.06
N ALA A 24 5.71 -31.48 17.42
CA ALA A 24 7.00 -31.32 18.10
C ALA A 24 8.18 -31.02 17.16
N SER A 25 7.95 -30.90 15.85
CA SER A 25 9.00 -30.74 14.83
C SER A 25 8.61 -29.65 13.82
N ASP A 26 8.21 -28.48 14.31
CA ASP A 26 7.87 -27.30 13.51
C ASP A 26 6.84 -27.58 12.40
N PHE A 27 5.84 -28.39 12.73
CA PHE A 27 4.75 -28.76 11.83
C PHE A 27 5.21 -29.45 10.54
N ARG A 28 6.33 -30.17 10.60
CA ARG A 28 6.82 -31.07 9.55
C ARG A 28 7.31 -32.38 10.17
N LEU A 29 7.19 -33.47 9.43
CA LEU A 29 7.80 -34.74 9.81
C LEU A 29 9.28 -34.72 9.42
N PRO A 30 10.21 -34.85 10.38
CA PRO A 30 11.63 -34.94 10.05
C PRO A 30 11.92 -36.18 9.21
N GLU A 31 12.85 -36.08 8.27
CA GLU A 31 13.27 -37.21 7.42
C GLU A 31 13.75 -38.40 8.27
N SER A 32 14.45 -38.13 9.38
CA SER A 32 14.89 -39.13 10.35
C SER A 32 13.76 -39.88 11.08
N LYS A 33 12.52 -39.38 11.02
CA LYS A 33 11.33 -40.01 11.58
C LYS A 33 10.43 -40.62 10.49
N ARG A 34 10.77 -40.45 9.21
CA ARG A 34 9.98 -40.93 8.06
C ARG A 34 9.83 -42.46 8.06
N GLU A 35 10.87 -43.18 8.45
CA GLU A 35 10.89 -44.65 8.51
C GLU A 35 9.76 -45.22 9.38
N LYS A 36 9.44 -44.55 10.50
CA LYS A 36 8.35 -44.96 11.41
C LYS A 36 6.97 -44.90 10.75
N PHE A 37 6.83 -44.09 9.70
CA PHE A 37 5.58 -43.85 8.98
C PHE A 37 5.66 -44.29 7.51
N GLN A 38 6.62 -45.14 7.12
CA GLN A 38 6.87 -45.57 5.73
C GLN A 38 5.65 -46.19 5.03
N LYS A 39 4.68 -46.70 5.79
CA LYS A 39 3.44 -47.28 5.26
C LYS A 39 2.46 -46.24 4.72
N LEU A 40 2.63 -44.97 5.08
CA LEU A 40 1.82 -43.87 4.56
C LEU A 40 2.52 -43.25 3.34
N PRO A 41 1.80 -43.00 2.24
CA PRO A 41 2.30 -42.22 1.11
C PRO A 41 2.74 -40.80 1.53
N ASP A 42 3.67 -40.21 0.79
CA ASP A 42 4.20 -38.87 1.08
C ASP A 42 3.14 -37.78 0.97
N ASP A 43 2.21 -37.89 0.01
CA ASP A 43 1.08 -36.98 -0.16
C ASP A 43 0.10 -37.03 1.03
N VAL A 44 -0.12 -38.22 1.61
CA VAL A 44 -0.94 -38.39 2.82
C VAL A 44 -0.27 -37.76 4.02
N ILE A 45 1.05 -37.93 4.18
CA ILE A 45 1.80 -37.28 5.26
C ILE A 45 1.78 -35.76 5.10
N ALA A 46 2.04 -35.24 3.90
CA ALA A 46 1.98 -33.81 3.61
C ALA A 46 0.59 -33.23 3.91
N ARG A 47 -0.48 -33.97 3.59
CA ARG A 47 -1.84 -33.56 3.94
C ARG A 47 -2.09 -33.57 5.45
N ILE A 48 -1.61 -34.57 6.18
CA ILE A 48 -1.73 -34.62 7.64
C ILE A 48 -0.93 -33.48 8.29
N GLU A 49 0.27 -33.16 7.80
CA GLU A 49 1.03 -31.97 8.23
C GLU A 49 0.22 -30.68 8.06
N ASP A 50 -0.43 -30.50 6.92
CA ASP A 50 -1.33 -29.38 6.65
C ASP A 50 -2.53 -29.36 7.62
N ILE A 51 -3.17 -30.51 7.88
CA ILE A 51 -4.31 -30.60 8.82
C ILE A 51 -3.88 -30.24 10.24
N VAL A 52 -2.72 -30.72 10.70
CA VAL A 52 -2.19 -30.42 12.04
C VAL A 52 -1.89 -28.94 12.16
N ARG A 53 -1.20 -28.36 11.17
CA ARG A 53 -0.88 -26.94 11.10
C ARG A 53 -2.14 -26.06 11.18
N GLN A 54 -3.16 -26.38 10.39
CA GLN A 54 -4.44 -25.65 10.41
C GLN A 54 -5.12 -25.73 11.78
N ALA A 55 -5.15 -26.92 12.39
CA ALA A 55 -5.81 -27.11 13.68
C ALA A 55 -5.15 -26.28 14.81
N TYR A 56 -3.83 -26.15 14.80
CA TYR A 56 -3.11 -25.32 15.78
C TYR A 56 -3.33 -23.82 15.54
N ILE A 57 -3.35 -23.37 14.27
CA ILE A 57 -3.67 -21.98 13.94
C ILE A 57 -5.09 -21.62 14.40
N GLU A 58 -6.07 -22.48 14.13
CA GLU A 58 -7.47 -22.26 14.55
C GLU A 58 -7.63 -22.24 16.06
N ALA A 59 -6.78 -22.97 16.79
CA ALA A 59 -6.75 -22.96 18.25
C ALA A 59 -6.06 -21.71 18.84
N GLY A 60 -5.44 -20.86 18.02
CA GLY A 60 -4.69 -19.68 18.46
C GLY A 60 -3.34 -20.00 19.08
N GLU A 61 -2.80 -21.19 18.83
CA GLU A 61 -1.49 -21.61 19.32
C GLU A 61 -0.35 -20.96 18.52
N ASP A 62 0.82 -20.78 19.13
CA ASP A 62 2.00 -20.28 18.43
C ASP A 62 2.55 -21.35 17.48
N VAL A 63 2.43 -21.08 16.18
CA VAL A 63 2.92 -21.95 15.10
C VAL A 63 4.16 -21.38 14.40
N GLY A 64 4.70 -20.26 14.89
CA GLY A 64 5.75 -19.51 14.22
C GLY A 64 5.24 -18.60 13.09
N GLY A 65 5.90 -17.44 12.93
CA GLY A 65 5.45 -16.35 12.06
C GLY A 65 5.33 -16.71 10.58
N ASP A 66 6.25 -17.50 10.05
CA ASP A 66 6.25 -17.87 8.61
C ASP A 66 5.13 -18.83 8.27
N ILE A 67 4.83 -19.77 9.17
CA ILE A 67 3.75 -20.75 9.03
C ILE A 67 2.40 -20.04 9.05
N LEU A 68 2.20 -19.15 10.03
CA LEU A 68 1.01 -18.33 10.13
C LEU A 68 0.84 -17.45 8.87
N ARG A 69 1.91 -16.79 8.42
CA ARG A 69 1.89 -15.96 7.20
C ARG A 69 1.50 -16.76 5.97
N ALA A 70 2.09 -17.94 5.77
CA ALA A 70 1.77 -18.81 4.63
C ALA A 70 0.31 -19.29 4.67
N HIS A 71 -0.22 -19.60 5.85
CA HIS A 71 -1.61 -19.98 6.02
C HIS A 71 -2.58 -18.84 5.72
N LEU A 72 -2.34 -17.64 6.28
CA LEU A 72 -3.14 -16.45 6.00
C LEU A 72 -3.12 -16.09 4.51
N TRP A 73 -1.97 -16.22 3.86
CA TRP A 73 -1.86 -16.03 2.41
C TRP A 73 -2.73 -17.02 1.63
N ARG A 74 -2.71 -18.30 2.01
CA ARG A 74 -3.53 -19.36 1.39
C ARG A 74 -5.02 -19.08 1.58
N GLN A 75 -5.44 -18.75 2.80
CA GLN A 75 -6.84 -18.37 3.09
C GLN A 75 -7.27 -17.15 2.26
N ALA A 76 -6.43 -16.11 2.16
CA ALA A 76 -6.71 -14.94 1.36
C ALA A 76 -6.85 -15.27 -0.13
N LEU A 77 -6.04 -16.19 -0.66
CA LEU A 77 -6.13 -16.64 -2.05
C LEU A 77 -7.40 -17.47 -2.31
N ASP A 78 -7.73 -18.40 -1.41
CA ASP A 78 -8.95 -19.20 -1.52
C ASP A 78 -10.21 -18.33 -1.44
N GLY A 79 -10.20 -17.30 -0.58
CA GLY A 79 -11.26 -16.29 -0.56
C GLY A 79 -11.42 -15.56 -1.90
N ARG A 80 -10.33 -15.17 -2.55
CA ARG A 80 -10.38 -14.53 -3.89
C ARG A 80 -10.91 -15.48 -4.96
N ARG A 81 -10.54 -16.76 -4.91
CA ARG A 81 -11.10 -17.79 -5.82
C ARG A 81 -12.59 -17.97 -5.61
N ALA A 82 -13.05 -17.94 -4.35
CA ALA A 82 -14.48 -17.99 -4.04
C ALA A 82 -15.23 -16.78 -4.63
N MET A 83 -14.64 -15.57 -4.59
CA MET A 83 -15.23 -14.38 -5.22
C MET A 83 -15.34 -14.48 -6.74
N ILE A 84 -14.43 -15.21 -7.40
CA ILE A 84 -14.56 -15.52 -8.83
C ILE A 84 -15.73 -16.49 -9.04
N ALA A 85 -15.79 -17.56 -8.24
CA ALA A 85 -16.85 -18.57 -8.33
C ALA A 85 -18.25 -17.99 -8.05
N SER A 86 -18.37 -17.03 -7.13
CA SER A 86 -19.62 -16.32 -6.83
C SER A 86 -19.99 -15.25 -7.87
N GLY A 87 -19.06 -14.90 -8.77
CA GLY A 87 -19.25 -13.85 -9.77
C GLY A 87 -19.10 -12.43 -9.23
N GLU A 88 -18.56 -12.26 -8.01
CA GLU A 88 -18.17 -10.96 -7.44
C GLU A 88 -16.95 -10.36 -8.15
N LEU A 89 -16.05 -11.21 -8.65
CA LEU A 89 -14.95 -10.85 -9.53
C LEU A 89 -15.19 -11.39 -10.94
N LEU A 90 -15.15 -10.51 -11.94
CA LEU A 90 -15.47 -10.85 -13.32
C LEU A 90 -14.23 -10.85 -14.20
N PRO A 91 -14.11 -11.78 -15.16
CA PRO A 91 -13.15 -11.65 -16.24
C PRO A 91 -13.36 -10.31 -17.00
N PRO A 92 -12.30 -9.66 -17.51
CA PRO A 92 -12.42 -8.40 -18.23
C PRO A 92 -13.40 -8.45 -19.42
N THR A 93 -13.45 -9.59 -20.12
CA THR A 93 -14.37 -9.84 -21.24
C THR A 93 -15.84 -9.80 -20.82
N GLU A 94 -16.17 -10.43 -19.69
CA GLU A 94 -17.50 -10.44 -19.09
C GLU A 94 -17.88 -9.04 -18.60
N PHE A 95 -16.98 -8.40 -17.85
CA PHE A 95 -17.19 -7.05 -17.31
C PHE A 95 -17.49 -6.05 -18.44
N ARG A 96 -16.67 -6.10 -19.51
CA ARG A 96 -16.84 -5.28 -20.72
C ARG A 96 -18.24 -5.43 -21.32
N ARG A 97 -18.72 -6.67 -21.46
CA ARG A 97 -20.05 -6.98 -21.99
C ARG A 97 -21.14 -6.36 -21.12
N ARG A 98 -21.00 -6.42 -19.80
CA ARG A 98 -21.98 -5.87 -18.85
C ARG A 98 -22.10 -4.35 -18.92
N ILE A 99 -20.98 -3.63 -19.06
CA ILE A 99 -21.00 -2.16 -19.13
C ILE A 99 -21.09 -1.60 -20.57
N GLY A 100 -21.09 -2.48 -21.58
CA GLY A 100 -21.27 -2.09 -22.99
C GLY A 100 -20.13 -1.25 -23.57
N VAL A 101 -18.88 -1.46 -23.15
CA VAL A 101 -17.72 -0.68 -23.64
C VAL A 101 -16.81 -1.53 -24.55
N THR A 102 -15.91 -0.88 -25.27
CA THR A 102 -14.86 -1.58 -26.04
C THR A 102 -13.67 -1.94 -25.15
N GLU A 103 -12.79 -2.84 -25.63
CA GLU A 103 -11.56 -3.23 -24.92
C GLU A 103 -10.67 -2.04 -24.61
N LYS A 104 -10.35 -1.24 -25.64
CA LYS A 104 -9.56 -0.01 -25.51
C LYS A 104 -10.16 0.96 -24.49
N ARG A 105 -11.50 1.01 -24.38
CA ARG A 105 -12.16 1.85 -23.39
C ARG A 105 -12.03 1.29 -21.98
N LEU A 106 -12.13 -0.03 -21.81
CA LEU A 106 -11.90 -0.69 -20.52
C LEU A 106 -10.44 -0.50 -20.07
N GLU A 107 -9.47 -0.73 -20.94
CA GLU A 107 -8.05 -0.47 -20.68
C GLU A 107 -7.82 0.97 -20.23
N LYS A 108 -8.42 1.94 -20.93
CA LYS A 108 -8.33 3.34 -20.54
C LYS A 108 -8.88 3.60 -19.13
N LEU A 109 -10.03 3.03 -18.79
CA LEU A 109 -10.65 3.19 -17.46
C LEU A 109 -9.82 2.53 -16.35
N LEU A 110 -9.15 1.42 -16.63
CA LEU A 110 -8.23 0.78 -15.68
C LEU A 110 -6.96 1.62 -15.51
N ASN A 111 -6.38 2.10 -16.61
CA ASN A 111 -5.13 2.86 -16.63
C ASN A 111 -5.27 4.24 -15.97
N ASP A 112 -6.41 4.91 -16.14
CA ASP A 112 -6.66 6.22 -15.51
C ASP A 112 -7.23 6.12 -14.09
N GLY A 113 -7.39 4.90 -13.56
CA GLY A 113 -7.89 4.62 -12.22
C GLY A 113 -9.39 4.84 -12.03
N SER A 114 -10.15 5.07 -13.11
CA SER A 114 -11.62 5.13 -13.08
C SER A 114 -12.27 3.79 -12.75
N LEU A 115 -11.55 2.69 -12.99
CA LEU A 115 -11.84 1.33 -12.55
C LEU A 115 -10.55 0.72 -11.98
N PHE A 116 -10.67 -0.46 -11.38
CA PHE A 116 -9.51 -1.22 -10.93
C PHE A 116 -9.76 -2.72 -11.08
N SER A 117 -8.68 -3.48 -11.13
CA SER A 117 -8.69 -4.94 -11.16
C SER A 117 -8.03 -5.53 -9.92
N VAL A 118 -8.44 -6.73 -9.56
CA VAL A 118 -7.86 -7.58 -8.52
C VAL A 118 -7.16 -8.73 -9.21
N GLU A 119 -5.90 -8.96 -8.85
CA GLU A 119 -5.14 -10.11 -9.34
C GLU A 119 -5.45 -11.35 -8.50
N VAL A 120 -5.74 -12.46 -9.18
CA VAL A 120 -5.93 -13.79 -8.59
C VAL A 120 -5.19 -14.79 -9.46
N ASP A 121 -4.23 -15.52 -8.88
CA ASP A 121 -3.40 -16.50 -9.60
C ASP A 121 -2.73 -15.93 -10.88
N GLY A 122 -2.26 -14.68 -10.83
CA GLY A 122 -1.62 -13.99 -11.97
C GLY A 122 -2.59 -13.47 -13.04
N VAL A 123 -3.91 -13.62 -12.84
CA VAL A 123 -4.94 -13.17 -13.77
C VAL A 123 -5.72 -12.00 -13.19
N GLN A 124 -6.01 -10.99 -14.00
CA GLN A 124 -6.73 -9.78 -13.59
C GLN A 124 -8.25 -9.96 -13.72
N TYR A 125 -8.97 -9.66 -12.65
CA TYR A 125 -10.43 -9.66 -12.59
C TYR A 125 -10.95 -8.29 -12.17
N VAL A 126 -12.13 -7.89 -12.67
CA VAL A 126 -12.76 -6.60 -12.34
C VAL A 126 -13.93 -6.83 -11.38
N PRO A 127 -14.04 -6.11 -10.25
CA PRO A 127 -15.16 -6.28 -9.34
C PRO A 127 -16.52 -6.00 -10.00
N ALA A 128 -17.45 -6.94 -9.88
CA ALA A 128 -18.78 -6.88 -10.50
C ALA A 128 -19.59 -5.67 -10.06
N VAL A 129 -19.40 -5.22 -8.81
CA VAL A 129 -20.07 -4.02 -8.26
C VAL A 129 -19.78 -2.76 -9.07
N LEU A 130 -18.64 -2.70 -9.77
CA LEU A 130 -18.31 -1.56 -10.63
C LEU A 130 -19.13 -1.51 -11.93
N ALA A 131 -19.84 -2.60 -12.27
CA ALA A 131 -20.76 -2.68 -13.40
C ALA A 131 -22.23 -2.46 -13.00
N GLY A 132 -22.51 -2.11 -11.74
CA GLY A 132 -23.88 -1.95 -11.24
C GLY A 132 -24.65 -0.85 -11.97
N ALA A 133 -25.69 -1.22 -12.71
CA ALA A 133 -26.51 -0.28 -13.50
C ALA A 133 -27.23 0.77 -12.63
N ALA A 134 -27.42 0.49 -11.34
CA ALA A 134 -28.03 1.42 -10.39
C ALA A 134 -27.09 2.55 -9.93
N HIS A 135 -25.79 2.47 -10.24
CA HIS A 135 -24.82 3.46 -9.80
C HIS A 135 -24.69 4.61 -10.79
N ASN A 136 -24.52 5.82 -10.27
CA ASN A 136 -24.04 6.93 -11.09
C ASN A 136 -22.57 6.67 -11.47
N LEU A 137 -22.34 6.10 -12.66
CA LEU A 137 -21.02 5.67 -13.11
C LEU A 137 -19.98 6.79 -13.10
N ARG A 138 -20.36 8.03 -13.42
CA ARG A 138 -19.43 9.18 -13.39
C ARG A 138 -18.93 9.47 -11.98
N ARG A 139 -19.83 9.41 -11.00
CA ARG A 139 -19.50 9.59 -9.59
C ARG A 139 -18.67 8.42 -9.07
N LEU A 140 -19.04 7.18 -9.39
CA LEU A 140 -18.26 6.00 -9.04
C LEU A 140 -16.83 6.07 -9.57
N GLN A 141 -16.65 6.39 -10.86
CA GLN A 141 -15.34 6.56 -11.48
C GLN A 141 -14.54 7.69 -10.83
N THR A 142 -15.22 8.74 -10.36
CA THR A 142 -14.56 9.81 -9.60
C THR A 142 -14.06 9.32 -8.25
N ILE A 143 -14.86 8.53 -7.52
CA ILE A 143 -14.41 7.91 -6.26
C ILE A 143 -13.28 6.92 -6.50
N CYS A 144 -13.39 6.03 -7.50
CA CYS A 144 -12.33 5.08 -7.87
C CYS A 144 -11.01 5.80 -8.12
N ARG A 145 -11.06 6.92 -8.85
CA ARG A 145 -9.88 7.76 -9.08
C ARG A 145 -9.33 8.34 -7.79
N VAL A 146 -10.17 8.77 -6.83
CA VAL A 146 -9.74 9.29 -5.51
C VAL A 146 -9.11 8.20 -4.63
N ILE A 147 -9.60 6.97 -4.71
CA ILE A 147 -9.10 5.86 -3.87
C ILE A 147 -7.98 5.02 -4.53
N ALA A 148 -7.53 5.42 -5.72
CA ALA A 148 -6.57 4.66 -6.52
C ALA A 148 -5.17 4.43 -5.88
N SER A 149 -4.81 5.14 -4.81
CA SER A 149 -3.56 4.90 -4.05
C SER A 149 -3.61 3.62 -3.22
N ALA A 150 -4.80 3.18 -2.81
CA ALA A 150 -4.97 2.00 -1.96
C ALA A 150 -4.81 0.69 -2.76
N PRO A 151 -4.51 -0.45 -2.11
CA PRO A 151 -4.57 -1.77 -2.75
C PRO A 151 -5.97 -2.09 -3.30
N PRO A 152 -6.09 -2.81 -4.43
CA PRO A 152 -7.39 -3.10 -5.06
C PRO A 152 -8.46 -3.71 -4.15
N LEU A 153 -8.09 -4.67 -3.29
CA LEU A 153 -9.04 -5.28 -2.36
C LEU A 153 -9.51 -4.31 -1.27
N SER A 154 -8.64 -3.41 -0.80
CA SER A 154 -9.01 -2.35 0.13
C SER A 154 -9.96 -1.33 -0.52
N ARG A 155 -9.79 -1.04 -1.81
CA ARG A 155 -10.75 -0.21 -2.56
C ARG A 155 -12.11 -0.89 -2.67
N LEU A 156 -12.12 -2.19 -2.94
CA LEU A 156 -13.35 -2.97 -3.02
C LEU A 156 -14.08 -2.95 -1.67
N ASP A 157 -13.38 -3.29 -0.58
CA ASP A 157 -13.91 -3.26 0.77
C ASP A 157 -14.47 -1.87 1.13
N PHE A 158 -13.69 -0.81 0.89
CA PHE A 158 -14.16 0.57 1.09
C PHE A 158 -15.50 0.82 0.39
N LEU A 159 -15.64 0.42 -0.88
CA LEU A 159 -16.85 0.66 -1.66
C LEU A 159 -18.06 -0.14 -1.16
N THR A 160 -17.86 -1.38 -0.72
CA THR A 160 -18.95 -2.33 -0.42
C THR A 160 -19.33 -2.40 1.06
N SER A 161 -18.40 -2.07 1.95
CA SER A 161 -18.57 -2.19 3.40
C SER A 161 -19.21 -0.93 3.99
N ARG A 162 -19.86 -1.09 5.15
CA ARG A 162 -20.35 0.05 5.93
C ARG A 162 -19.17 0.80 6.50
N ASN A 163 -19.22 2.13 6.46
CA ASN A 163 -18.12 2.96 6.91
C ASN A 163 -18.56 3.88 8.06
N GLY A 164 -17.91 3.76 9.22
CA GLY A 164 -18.22 4.57 10.40
C GLY A 164 -18.05 6.08 10.18
N THR A 165 -17.09 6.50 9.35
CA THR A 165 -16.91 7.93 8.97
C THR A 165 -18.04 8.46 8.09
N LEU A 166 -18.83 7.56 7.49
CA LEU A 166 -19.99 7.86 6.65
C LEU A 166 -21.30 7.52 7.36
N ALA A 167 -21.32 7.56 8.71
CA ALA A 167 -22.49 7.20 9.52
C ALA A 167 -23.05 5.81 9.18
N ASP A 168 -22.15 4.83 9.04
CA ASP A 168 -22.43 3.42 8.69
C ASP A 168 -23.10 3.20 7.34
N GLN A 169 -23.10 4.21 6.47
CA GLN A 169 -23.52 4.06 5.08
C GLN A 169 -22.42 3.40 4.25
N ARG A 170 -22.82 2.71 3.18
CA ARG A 170 -21.90 2.18 2.17
C ARG A 170 -21.63 3.26 1.13
N PRO A 171 -20.37 3.49 0.71
CA PRO A 171 -20.06 4.45 -0.35
C PRO A 171 -20.87 4.30 -1.64
N LEU A 172 -21.16 3.07 -2.06
CA LEU A 172 -21.96 2.82 -3.27
C LEU A 172 -23.40 3.36 -3.16
N ASP A 173 -23.97 3.41 -1.96
CA ASP A 173 -25.33 3.92 -1.73
C ASP A 173 -25.38 5.46 -1.79
N MET A 174 -24.27 6.12 -1.41
CA MET A 174 -24.10 7.57 -1.39
C MET A 174 -23.85 8.21 -2.77
N LEU A 175 -23.81 7.40 -3.84
CA LEU A 175 -23.56 7.90 -5.20
C LEU A 175 -24.77 8.61 -5.82
N LYS A 176 -25.97 8.51 -5.23
CA LYS A 176 -27.23 8.98 -5.83
C LYS A 176 -27.47 10.48 -5.61
N ASP A 177 -27.25 10.98 -4.40
CA ASP A 177 -27.49 12.37 -4.04
C ASP A 177 -26.24 13.27 -4.11
N ASN A 178 -26.40 14.57 -4.33
CA ASN A 178 -25.29 15.52 -4.40
C ASN A 178 -24.62 15.75 -3.03
N ALA A 179 -25.40 15.89 -1.96
CA ALA A 179 -24.88 16.14 -0.62
C ALA A 179 -24.12 14.90 -0.12
N ASP A 180 -24.71 13.72 -0.25
CA ASP A 180 -24.06 12.45 0.10
C ASP A 180 -22.78 12.23 -0.71
N PHE A 181 -22.82 12.49 -2.02
CA PHE A 181 -21.63 12.37 -2.86
C PHE A 181 -20.51 13.33 -2.45
N LYS A 182 -20.84 14.55 -2.00
CA LYS A 182 -19.84 15.51 -1.50
C LYS A 182 -19.18 14.99 -0.23
N THR A 183 -19.98 14.50 0.72
CA THR A 183 -19.49 13.88 1.97
C THR A 183 -18.61 12.67 1.66
N LEU A 184 -19.08 11.78 0.78
CA LEU A 184 -18.31 10.61 0.33
C LEU A 184 -16.98 11.01 -0.28
N ARG A 185 -16.95 12.03 -1.16
CA ARG A 185 -15.71 12.46 -1.80
C ARG A 185 -14.68 12.97 -0.78
N GLN A 186 -15.12 13.68 0.26
CA GLN A 186 -14.24 14.15 1.33
C GLN A 186 -13.70 12.99 2.16
N ALA A 187 -14.56 12.08 2.59
CA ALA A 187 -14.16 10.89 3.34
C ALA A 187 -13.22 9.99 2.52
N ALA A 188 -13.51 9.77 1.24
CA ALA A 188 -12.68 8.98 0.33
C ALA A 188 -11.29 9.61 0.15
N ALA A 189 -11.19 10.95 0.11
CA ALA A 189 -9.90 11.63 0.01
C ALA A 189 -9.08 11.49 1.30
N ALA A 190 -9.72 11.61 2.47
CA ALA A 190 -9.07 11.38 3.76
C ALA A 190 -8.60 9.93 3.89
N TRP A 191 -9.48 8.96 3.61
CA TRP A 191 -9.16 7.54 3.60
C TRP A 191 -8.02 7.21 2.63
N ALA A 192 -8.03 7.79 1.42
CA ALA A 192 -7.00 7.56 0.42
C ALA A 192 -5.61 8.09 0.82
N ALA A 193 -5.55 9.12 1.67
CA ALA A 193 -4.30 9.70 2.16
C ALA A 193 -3.54 8.73 3.07
N GLU A 194 -4.24 7.87 3.82
CA GLU A 194 -3.64 6.84 4.69
C GLU A 194 -2.79 5.82 3.91
N TRP A 195 -3.08 5.64 2.62
CA TRP A 195 -2.39 4.65 1.76
C TRP A 195 -1.12 5.17 1.10
N SER A 196 -0.75 6.44 1.33
CA SER A 196 0.41 7.08 0.72
C SER A 196 1.07 8.04 1.68
N ARG A 197 2.36 7.89 1.88
CA ARG A 197 3.17 8.76 2.72
C ARG A 197 4.17 9.53 1.87
N THR A 198 4.19 10.84 2.02
CA THR A 198 5.26 11.69 1.48
C THR A 198 6.35 11.79 2.55
N VAL A 199 7.59 11.52 2.17
CA VAL A 199 8.76 11.57 3.06
C VAL A 199 9.74 12.58 2.49
N VAL A 200 10.21 13.50 3.33
CA VAL A 200 11.25 14.47 3.00
C VAL A 200 12.47 14.15 3.85
N LYS A 201 13.59 13.83 3.21
CA LYS A 201 14.88 13.56 3.87
C LYS A 201 15.87 14.67 3.55
N LEU A 202 16.59 15.15 4.56
CA LEU A 202 17.63 16.16 4.45
C LEU A 202 18.99 15.50 4.69
N TYR A 203 19.93 15.75 3.79
CA TYR A 203 21.32 15.30 3.91
C TYR A 203 22.26 16.50 3.82
N GLU A 204 23.34 16.48 4.59
CA GLU A 204 24.42 17.45 4.44
C GLU A 204 25.10 17.31 3.07
N GLY A 205 25.42 18.43 2.42
CA GLY A 205 26.11 18.45 1.13
C GLY A 205 25.17 18.46 -0.09
N MET A 206 25.81 18.45 -1.27
CA MET A 206 25.14 18.51 -2.58
C MET A 206 25.08 17.14 -3.21
N HIS A 207 23.92 16.51 -3.17
CA HIS A 207 23.71 15.16 -3.67
C HIS A 207 22.76 15.17 -4.86
N GLU A 208 23.04 14.37 -5.89
CA GLU A 208 22.09 14.15 -6.98
C GLU A 208 21.23 12.91 -6.72
N THR A 209 21.76 11.95 -5.96
CA THR A 209 21.09 10.72 -5.52
C THR A 209 21.18 10.57 -4.01
N ALA A 210 20.16 9.99 -3.38
CA ALA A 210 20.15 9.79 -1.94
C ALA A 210 21.33 8.90 -1.51
N PRO A 211 22.19 9.33 -0.58
CA PRO A 211 23.28 8.50 -0.05
C PRO A 211 22.75 7.22 0.59
N SER A 212 23.42 6.09 0.35
CA SER A 212 23.03 4.78 0.90
C SER A 212 23.74 4.43 2.21
N ASP A 213 24.87 5.08 2.48
CA ASP A 213 25.80 4.81 3.58
C ASP A 213 25.78 5.86 4.68
N VAL A 214 25.02 6.94 4.48
CA VAL A 214 24.89 8.05 5.43
C VAL A 214 23.44 8.18 5.88
N SER A 215 23.23 8.40 7.18
CA SER A 215 21.90 8.70 7.72
C SER A 215 21.49 10.14 7.40
N PRO A 216 20.21 10.41 7.09
CA PRO A 216 19.73 11.77 6.90
C PRO A 216 19.88 12.59 8.19
N LEU A 217 20.26 13.87 8.04
CA LEU A 217 20.26 14.85 9.13
C LEU A 217 18.87 15.10 9.69
N TYR A 218 17.85 14.98 8.83
CA TYR A 218 16.46 15.16 9.20
C TYR A 218 15.55 14.38 8.25
N THR A 219 14.52 13.77 8.77
CA THR A 219 13.45 13.12 8.02
C THR A 219 12.14 13.62 8.57
N ALA A 220 11.25 14.08 7.69
CA ALA A 220 9.87 14.37 8.02
C ALA A 220 8.93 13.59 7.11
N SER A 221 7.77 13.20 7.60
CA SER A 221 6.78 12.51 6.77
C SER A 221 5.35 12.81 7.16
N ALA A 222 4.45 12.67 6.19
CA ALA A 222 3.02 12.83 6.39
C ALA A 222 2.24 11.93 5.42
N GLU A 223 1.11 11.41 5.89
CA GLU A 223 0.16 10.64 5.08
C GLU A 223 -0.68 11.62 4.24
N ILE A 224 -0.44 11.62 2.94
CA ILE A 224 -0.97 12.64 2.02
C ILE A 224 -1.32 11.99 0.68
N ASP A 225 -2.51 12.34 0.16
CA ASP A 225 -2.96 11.94 -1.19
C ASP A 225 -1.88 12.31 -2.23
N PRO A 226 -1.31 11.33 -2.95
CA PRO A 226 -0.20 11.54 -3.87
C PRO A 226 -0.57 12.36 -5.11
N ARG A 227 -1.87 12.60 -5.36
CA ARG A 227 -2.36 13.46 -6.46
C ARG A 227 -2.25 14.94 -6.14
N ARG A 228 -2.06 15.30 -4.87
CA ARG A 228 -1.77 16.70 -4.50
C ARG A 228 -0.42 17.12 -5.09
N PRO A 229 -0.26 18.39 -5.50
CA PRO A 229 0.99 18.89 -6.03
C PRO A 229 2.18 18.56 -5.12
N LEU A 230 3.28 18.06 -5.70
CA LEU A 230 4.46 17.61 -4.98
C LEU A 230 4.93 18.59 -3.89
N TRP A 231 5.03 19.88 -4.22
CA TRP A 231 5.52 20.89 -3.29
C TRP A 231 4.55 21.17 -2.13
N GLU A 232 3.24 21.07 -2.37
CA GLU A 232 2.26 21.17 -1.28
C GLU A 232 2.39 19.97 -0.33
N ARG A 233 2.61 18.77 -0.87
CA ARG A 233 2.83 17.56 -0.04
C ARG A 233 4.13 17.63 0.75
N ALA A 234 5.22 18.04 0.12
CA ALA A 234 6.51 18.22 0.78
C ALA A 234 6.44 19.32 1.85
N SER A 235 5.72 20.41 1.57
CA SER A 235 5.50 21.48 2.54
C SER A 235 4.76 20.93 3.76
N GLU A 236 3.66 20.22 3.55
CA GLU A 236 2.87 19.64 4.63
C GLU A 236 3.70 18.63 5.45
N ALA A 237 4.47 17.75 4.81
CA ALA A 237 5.36 16.83 5.50
C ALA A 237 6.37 17.56 6.42
N LEU A 238 6.91 18.71 6.00
CA LEU A 238 7.84 19.50 6.81
C LEU A 238 7.18 20.31 7.94
N HIS A 239 5.87 20.59 7.84
CA HIS A 239 5.16 21.45 8.80
C HIS A 239 4.22 20.66 9.74
N VAL A 240 3.78 19.47 9.35
CA VAL A 240 2.97 18.60 10.22
C VAL A 240 3.87 18.02 11.30
N HIS A 241 3.71 18.52 12.51
CA HIS A 241 4.38 17.99 13.69
C HIS A 241 3.82 16.58 13.98
N GLY A 242 4.62 15.53 13.79
CA GLY A 242 4.20 14.17 14.12
C GLY A 242 5.23 13.09 13.77
N TYR A 243 5.82 13.15 12.59
CA TYR A 243 6.81 12.16 12.15
C TYR A 243 8.11 12.83 11.72
N GLN A 244 8.85 13.34 12.70
CA GLN A 244 10.14 13.98 12.47
C GLN A 244 11.26 13.28 13.25
N TRP A 245 12.40 13.03 12.59
CA TRP A 245 13.55 12.35 13.19
C TRP A 245 14.86 12.60 12.42
N PRO A 246 16.03 12.71 13.08
CA PRO A 246 16.20 12.86 14.52
C PRO A 246 15.58 14.17 15.02
N LEU A 247 15.25 14.23 16.31
CA LEU A 247 14.91 15.50 16.96
C LEU A 247 16.21 16.29 17.16
N GLY A 248 16.14 17.61 16.96
CA GLY A 248 17.31 18.49 17.05
C GLY A 248 18.00 18.51 18.43
N PRO A 249 19.07 19.30 18.59
CA PRO A 249 19.53 20.35 17.67
C PRO A 249 20.20 19.81 16.41
N TYR A 250 20.10 20.58 15.31
CA TYR A 250 20.69 20.24 14.03
C TYR A 250 21.97 21.07 13.81
N PRO A 251 23.00 20.52 13.13
CA PRO A 251 24.19 21.30 12.80
C PRO A 251 23.85 22.49 11.89
N ASP A 252 24.56 23.61 12.03
CA ASP A 252 24.47 24.74 11.09
C ASP A 252 25.15 24.36 9.78
N VAL A 253 24.38 23.75 8.88
CA VAL A 253 24.83 23.37 7.53
C VAL A 253 24.33 24.38 6.50
N ARG A 254 25.28 24.93 5.73
CA ARG A 254 24.99 25.91 4.66
C ARG A 254 24.82 25.28 3.29
N SER A 255 25.11 23.99 3.18
CA SER A 255 25.01 23.20 1.95
C SER A 255 24.32 21.89 2.30
N PHE A 256 23.12 21.67 1.76
CA PHE A 256 22.36 20.46 2.01
C PHE A 256 21.40 20.13 0.87
N THR A 257 20.90 18.90 0.85
CA THR A 257 20.01 18.38 -0.17
C THR A 257 18.76 17.77 0.46
N LEU A 258 17.60 18.07 -0.12
CA LEU A 258 16.33 17.44 0.22
C LEU A 258 15.98 16.38 -0.82
N PHE A 259 15.63 15.17 -0.37
CA PHE A 259 15.01 14.14 -1.18
C PHE A 259 13.55 13.99 -0.79
N ILE A 260 12.66 14.10 -1.78
CA ILE A 260 11.23 13.90 -1.60
C ILE A 260 10.86 12.55 -2.22
N GLU A 261 10.34 11.67 -1.38
CA GLU A 261 9.95 10.30 -1.73
C GLU A 261 8.46 10.09 -1.46
N ARG A 262 7.85 9.24 -2.28
CA ARG A 262 6.53 8.68 -2.02
C ARG A 262 6.64 7.21 -1.61
N HIS A 263 6.06 6.90 -0.46
CA HIS A 263 5.92 5.55 0.06
C HIS A 263 4.46 5.15 -0.08
N THR A 264 4.18 4.11 -0.86
CA THR A 264 2.83 3.52 -0.97
C THR A 264 2.77 2.27 -0.12
N PHE A 265 1.69 2.09 0.63
CA PHE A 265 1.53 0.89 1.45
C PHE A 265 1.58 -0.38 0.58
N GLY A 266 2.39 -1.37 0.99
CA GLY A 266 2.62 -2.60 0.23
C GLY A 266 3.49 -2.45 -1.03
N GLY A 267 4.04 -1.25 -1.29
CA GLY A 267 5.02 -1.04 -2.36
C GLY A 267 6.39 -1.62 -2.00
N ALA A 268 7.10 -2.14 -3.01
CA ALA A 268 8.41 -2.77 -2.82
C ALA A 268 9.53 -1.79 -2.44
N ALA A 269 9.45 -0.53 -2.90
CA ALA A 269 10.43 0.50 -2.60
C ALA A 269 9.81 1.91 -2.65
N PRO A 270 10.38 2.89 -1.91
CA PRO A 270 10.06 4.29 -2.06
C PRO A 270 10.27 4.78 -3.50
N MET A 271 9.34 5.57 -4.01
CA MET A 271 9.49 6.22 -5.31
C MET A 271 10.09 7.61 -5.11
N SER A 272 11.26 7.87 -5.69
CA SER A 272 11.86 9.21 -5.69
C SER A 272 11.04 10.13 -6.59
N GLU A 273 10.62 11.28 -6.05
CA GLU A 273 9.80 12.25 -6.79
C GLU A 273 10.54 13.56 -7.07
N ALA A 274 11.48 13.97 -6.22
CA ALA A 274 12.38 15.10 -6.47
C ALA A 274 13.61 15.12 -5.56
N CYS A 275 14.64 15.81 -6.03
CA CYS A 275 15.82 16.21 -5.28
C CYS A 275 15.97 17.74 -5.34
N VAL A 276 16.24 18.39 -4.20
CA VAL A 276 16.38 19.85 -4.09
C VAL A 276 17.69 20.15 -3.37
N GLN A 277 18.66 20.66 -4.12
CA GLN A 277 19.95 21.13 -3.62
C GLN A 277 19.82 22.59 -3.15
N ILE A 278 20.28 22.87 -1.93
CA ILE A 278 20.12 24.16 -1.26
C ILE A 278 21.47 24.65 -0.75
N LEU A 279 21.96 25.73 -1.34
CA LEU A 279 23.20 26.39 -0.93
C LEU A 279 22.88 27.78 -0.39
N VAL A 280 23.31 28.05 0.83
CA VAL A 280 23.20 29.34 1.51
C VAL A 280 24.52 30.08 1.32
N ASP A 281 24.51 31.16 0.53
CA ASP A 281 25.67 31.97 0.20
C ASP A 281 25.41 33.41 0.66
N GLY A 282 25.88 33.75 1.87
CA GLY A 282 25.61 35.04 2.50
C GLY A 282 24.11 35.26 2.73
N GLU A 283 23.57 36.31 2.10
CA GLU A 283 22.15 36.68 2.18
C GLU A 283 21.28 35.99 1.12
N ASP A 284 21.84 35.12 0.28
CA ASP A 284 21.10 34.43 -0.78
C ASP A 284 21.02 32.92 -0.54
N ILE A 285 19.89 32.33 -0.91
CA ILE A 285 19.69 30.89 -1.03
C ILE A 285 19.60 30.54 -2.51
N ARG A 286 20.54 29.72 -2.98
CA ARG A 286 20.50 29.11 -4.31
C ARG A 286 19.82 27.75 -4.22
N ILE A 287 18.80 27.56 -5.05
CA ILE A 287 17.98 26.35 -5.09
C ILE A 287 18.16 25.72 -6.46
N ARG A 288 18.61 24.46 -6.50
CA ARG A 288 18.63 23.64 -7.71
C ARG A 288 17.71 22.45 -7.53
N VAL A 289 16.65 22.38 -8.35
CA VAL A 289 15.74 21.24 -8.37
C VAL A 289 16.23 20.25 -9.42
N VAL A 290 16.64 19.07 -8.95
CA VAL A 290 16.96 17.90 -9.77
C VAL A 290 15.71 17.02 -9.77
N ALA A 291 14.99 17.06 -10.89
CA ALA A 291 13.78 16.26 -11.06
C ALA A 291 14.15 14.82 -11.49
N PRO A 292 13.24 13.84 -11.35
CA PRO A 292 13.46 12.49 -11.84
C PRO A 292 13.83 12.47 -13.34
N PRO A 293 14.46 11.38 -13.83
CA PRO A 293 14.92 11.28 -15.22
C PRO A 293 13.84 11.72 -16.23
N GLY A 294 14.15 12.74 -17.04
CA GLY A 294 13.25 13.28 -18.05
C GLY A 294 12.57 14.62 -17.72
N ALA A 295 12.79 15.18 -16.53
CA ALA A 295 12.27 16.51 -16.15
C ALA A 295 13.36 17.60 -16.15
N THR A 296 12.96 18.84 -16.45
CA THR A 296 13.87 19.97 -16.64
C THR A 296 14.50 20.42 -15.32
N LEU A 297 15.83 20.52 -15.31
CA LEU A 297 16.57 21.18 -14.24
C LEU A 297 16.12 22.64 -14.12
N SER A 298 15.81 23.08 -12.90
CA SER A 298 15.51 24.50 -12.65
C SER A 298 16.38 25.02 -11.50
N SER A 299 16.95 26.20 -11.72
CA SER A 299 17.73 26.93 -10.73
C SER A 299 16.98 28.21 -10.35
N LYS A 300 16.93 28.51 -9.06
CA LYS A 300 16.28 29.71 -8.52
C LYS A 300 17.13 30.31 -7.41
N ILE A 301 16.94 31.60 -7.16
CA ILE A 301 17.57 32.32 -6.05
C ILE A 301 16.46 32.97 -5.24
N MET A 302 16.58 32.92 -3.92
CA MET A 302 15.69 33.64 -3.00
C MET A 302 16.48 34.21 -1.82
N PRO A 303 16.02 35.29 -1.18
CA PRO A 303 16.73 35.87 -0.04
C PRO A 303 16.73 34.90 1.16
N ALA A 304 17.89 34.76 1.79
CA ALA A 304 18.12 33.95 2.98
C ALA A 304 17.33 34.45 4.17
N GLY A 305 17.16 35.75 4.37
CA GLY A 305 16.50 36.31 5.55
C GLY A 305 17.23 35.91 6.85
N ASN A 306 16.49 35.70 7.93
CA ASN A 306 17.06 35.30 9.23
C ASN A 306 16.53 33.94 9.72
N PRO A 307 16.91 32.82 9.08
CA PRO A 307 16.45 31.48 9.46
C PRO A 307 17.24 30.95 10.66
N GLU A 308 16.58 30.22 11.57
CA GLU A 308 17.22 29.69 12.78
C GLU A 308 18.04 28.41 12.53
N GLY A 309 17.88 27.77 11.36
CA GLY A 309 18.65 26.59 10.98
C GLY A 309 18.25 25.96 9.64
N PRO A 310 18.87 24.84 9.25
CA PRO A 310 18.68 24.21 7.94
C PRO A 310 17.22 23.77 7.68
N ILE A 311 16.46 23.42 8.72
CA ILE A 311 15.05 23.01 8.58
C ILE A 311 14.16 24.21 8.23
N ASP A 312 14.39 25.38 8.83
CA ASP A 312 13.59 26.56 8.50
C ASP A 312 13.90 27.07 7.10
N ILE A 313 15.16 26.94 6.67
CA ILE A 313 15.56 27.16 5.28
C ILE A 313 14.82 26.16 4.38
N ALA A 314 14.82 24.87 4.70
CA ALA A 314 14.11 23.85 3.93
C ALA A 314 12.61 24.15 3.79
N LYS A 315 11.94 24.48 4.91
CA LYS A 315 10.51 24.89 4.93
C LYS A 315 10.25 26.08 4.01
N ARG A 316 11.10 27.11 4.07
CA ARG A 316 10.97 28.32 3.24
C ARG A 316 11.22 28.04 1.76
N VAL A 317 12.21 27.22 1.44
CA VAL A 317 12.50 26.80 0.05
C VAL A 317 11.30 26.05 -0.53
N ILE A 318 10.74 25.08 0.19
CA ILE A 318 9.57 24.33 -0.28
C ILE A 318 8.33 25.22 -0.42
N ALA A 319 8.11 26.16 0.51
CA ALA A 319 7.04 27.15 0.40
C ALA A 319 7.23 28.06 -0.85
N HIS A 320 8.45 28.49 -1.14
CA HIS A 320 8.78 29.25 -2.34
C HIS A 320 8.49 28.46 -3.63
N LEU A 321 8.87 27.17 -3.67
CA LEU A 321 8.58 26.28 -4.81
C LEU A 321 7.08 26.01 -4.99
N THR A 322 6.30 26.06 -3.91
CA THR A 322 4.83 25.94 -3.95
C THR A 322 4.19 27.17 -4.61
N ASN A 323 4.61 28.38 -4.21
CA ASN A 323 4.04 29.62 -4.72
C ASN A 323 4.45 29.91 -6.18
N ALA A 324 5.66 29.54 -6.59
CA ALA A 324 6.16 29.79 -7.93
C ALA A 324 5.46 29.00 -9.05
N LYS A 325 4.50 28.11 -8.73
CA LYS A 325 3.62 27.44 -9.71
C LYS A 325 2.25 28.12 -9.86
N ARG A 326 1.93 29.12 -9.02
CA ARG A 326 0.64 29.85 -9.05
C ARG A 326 0.70 31.14 -9.89
N THR A 327 1.88 31.53 -10.34
CA THR A 327 2.16 32.62 -11.30
C THR A 327 2.45 32.04 -12.67
#